data_AF-A0A381XCD5-F1
#
_entry.id   AF-A0A381XCD5-F1
#
_cell.length_a   1.000
_cell.length_b   1.000
_cell.length_c   1.000
_cell.angle_alpha   90.00
_cell.angle_beta   90.00
_cell.angle_gamma   90.00
#
_symmetry.space_group_name_H-M   'P 1'
#
loop_
_entity.id
_entity.type
_entity.pdbx_description
1 polymer ?
#
loop_
_entity_poly.entity_id
_entity_poly.type
_entity_poly.pdbx_seq_one_letter_code
_entity_poly.pdbx_strand_id
1 'polypeptide(L)' 'MQAAEPANITVTRLGDGPIITPEMDTRMGGNIQGPSLIKVPDWVENPLGNYYLYFADHRGEYIRMAYA' A
#
# COMPACT_ATOMS: atom_id res chain seq x y z
N MET A 1 -22.91 -3.34 30.19
CA MET A 1 -22.69 -3.49 28.73
C MET A 1 -21.84 -4.72 28.52
N GLN A 2 -22.32 -5.71 27.76
CA GLN A 2 -21.57 -6.91 27.43
C GLN A 2 -20.55 -6.56 26.32
N ALA A 3 -19.28 -6.91 26.51
CA ALA A 3 -18.28 -6.77 25.45
C ALA A 3 -18.59 -7.78 24.33
N ALA A 4 -18.47 -7.37 23.07
CA ALA A 4 -18.63 -8.28 21.93
C ALA A 4 -17.50 -9.33 21.95
N GLU A 5 -17.86 -10.59 21.67
CA GLU A 5 -16.86 -11.65 21.53
C GLU A 5 -15.97 -11.40 20.30
N PRO A 6 -14.66 -11.71 20.40
CA PRO A 6 -13.74 -11.50 19.28
C PRO A 6 -14.10 -12.42 18.11
N ALA A 7 -14.21 -11.85 16.92
CA ALA A 7 -14.40 -12.63 15.70
C ALA A 7 -13.18 -13.53 15.45
N ASN A 8 -13.42 -14.78 15.03
CA ASN A 8 -12.35 -15.65 14.51
C ASN A 8 -11.89 -15.14 13.14
N ILE A 9 -10.79 -14.37 13.10
CA ILE A 9 -10.20 -13.84 11.88
C ILE A 9 -9.09 -14.78 11.40
N THR A 10 -9.17 -15.24 10.15
CA THR A 10 -8.07 -15.94 9.47
C THR A 10 -7.42 -14.99 8.48
N VAL A 11 -6.09 -14.86 8.56
CA VAL A 11 -5.29 -14.04 7.64
C VAL A 11 -4.38 -14.97 6.87
N THR A 12 -4.49 -14.94 5.53
CA THR A 12 -3.61 -15.68 4.63
C THR A 12 -2.71 -14.69 3.91
N ARG A 13 -1.40 -14.93 3.93
CA ARG A 13 -0.44 -14.11 3.18
C ARG A 13 -0.65 -14.32 1.67
N LEU A 14 -0.62 -13.23 0.92
CA LEU A 14 -0.56 -13.28 -0.54
C LEU A 14 0.90 -13.41 -0.99
N GLY A 15 1.25 -14.51 -1.64
CA GLY A 15 2.60 -14.78 -2.16
C GLY A 15 3.69 -14.88 -1.09
N ASP A 16 4.95 -14.91 -1.53
CA ASP A 16 6.12 -15.12 -0.64
C ASP A 16 6.89 -13.83 -0.33
N GLY A 17 6.55 -12.71 -0.97
CA GLY A 17 7.30 -11.46 -0.89
C GLY A 17 6.45 -10.22 -0.63
N PRO A 18 7.09 -9.07 -0.42
CA PRO A 18 6.39 -7.78 -0.39
C PRO A 18 5.91 -7.39 -1.79
N ILE A 19 4.85 -6.59 -1.85
CA ILE A 19 4.27 -6.08 -3.11
C ILE A 19 5.14 -4.95 -3.70
N ILE A 20 5.90 -4.25 -2.86
CA ILE A 20 6.86 -3.19 -3.25
C ILE A 20 8.18 -3.44 -2.53
N THR A 21 9.32 -3.31 -3.25
CA THR A 21 10.66 -3.37 -2.65
C THR A 21 11.49 -2.13 -3.01
N PRO A 22 12.51 -1.77 -2.20
CA PRO A 22 13.41 -0.65 -2.49
C PRO A 22 14.16 -0.78 -3.83
N GLU A 23 14.37 -1.99 -4.33
CA GLU A 23 15.13 -2.26 -5.55
C GLU A 23 14.32 -2.08 -6.84
N MET A 24 13.01 -1.84 -6.74
CA MET A 24 12.14 -1.65 -7.92
C MET A 24 12.46 -0.35 -8.68
N ASP A 25 13.01 0.68 -8.02
CA ASP A 25 13.42 1.93 -8.65
C ASP A 25 14.55 2.59 -7.85
N THR A 26 15.59 3.09 -8.51
CA THR A 26 16.76 3.71 -7.86
C THR A 26 16.42 4.94 -7.01
N ARG A 27 15.24 5.53 -7.21
CA ARG A 27 14.75 6.70 -6.49
C ARG A 27 14.00 6.35 -5.19
N MET A 28 13.77 5.06 -4.90
CA MET A 28 13.08 4.57 -3.70
C MET A 28 13.95 4.54 -2.44
N GLY A 29 15.26 4.82 -2.55
CA GLY A 29 16.17 4.73 -1.41
C GLY A 29 16.26 3.31 -0.86
N GLY A 30 16.70 3.15 0.39
CA GLY A 30 16.91 1.84 1.00
C GLY A 30 15.80 1.35 1.94
N ASN A 31 14.77 2.17 2.22
CA ASN A 31 13.74 1.83 3.19
C ASN A 31 12.42 2.56 2.90
N ILE A 32 11.32 1.80 2.85
CA ILE A 32 9.98 2.26 2.48
C ILE A 32 9.04 2.12 3.68
N GLN A 33 8.18 3.11 3.91
CA GLN A 33 7.26 3.16 5.04
C GLN A 33 5.86 3.67 4.63
N GLY A 34 4.88 3.38 5.49
CA GLY A 34 3.53 3.94 5.44
C GLY A 34 2.73 3.62 4.18
N PRO A 35 2.63 2.34 3.73
CA PRO A 35 1.83 2.00 2.56
C PRO A 35 0.34 2.29 2.81
N SER A 36 -0.31 2.97 1.86
CA SER A 36 -1.74 3.25 1.87
C SER A 36 -2.33 2.92 0.50
N LEU A 37 -3.19 1.90 0.45
CA LEU A 37 -3.86 1.44 -0.76
C LEU A 37 -5.27 2.02 -0.83
N ILE A 38 -5.60 2.63 -1.97
CA ILE A 38 -6.97 3.02 -2.29
C ILE A 38 -7.40 2.40 -3.61
N LYS A 39 -8.68 2.03 -3.72
CA LYS A 39 -9.30 1.85 -5.03
C LYS A 39 -9.44 3.23 -5.65
N VAL A 40 -9.10 3.36 -6.94
CA VAL A 40 -9.22 4.63 -7.65
C VAL A 40 -10.68 5.05 -7.65
N PRO A 41 -11.01 6.28 -7.19
CA PRO A 41 -12.38 6.76 -7.19
C PRO A 41 -12.92 6.93 -8.61
N ASP A 42 -14.22 6.66 -8.79
CA ASP A 42 -14.88 6.69 -10.10
C ASP A 42 -14.85 8.07 -10.78
N TRP A 43 -14.60 9.15 -10.03
CA TRP A 43 -14.50 10.51 -10.56
C TRP A 43 -13.13 10.85 -11.16
N VAL A 44 -12.13 9.99 -11.04
CA VAL A 44 -10.80 10.22 -11.61
C VAL A 44 -10.82 9.97 -13.12
N GLU A 45 -10.62 11.02 -13.89
CA GLU A 45 -10.52 10.92 -15.35
C GLU A 45 -9.18 10.27 -15.78
N ASN A 46 -9.22 9.38 -16.77
CA ASN A 46 -8.06 8.66 -17.34
C ASN A 46 -7.14 8.04 -16.27
N PRO A 47 -7.64 7.12 -15.43
CA PRO A 47 -6.86 6.56 -14.34
C PRO A 47 -5.70 5.69 -14.85
N LEU A 48 -4.59 5.69 -14.11
CA LEU A 48 -3.41 4.86 -14.46
C LEU A 48 -3.61 3.37 -14.15
N GLY A 49 -4.60 3.04 -13.30
CA GLY A 49 -4.96 1.69 -12.88
C GLY A 49 -6.25 1.70 -12.06
N ASN A 50 -6.66 0.54 -11.55
CA ASN A 50 -7.81 0.40 -10.66
C ASN A 50 -7.45 0.69 -9.20
N TYR A 51 -6.17 0.63 -8.85
CA TYR A 51 -5.66 0.87 -7.50
C TYR A 51 -4.46 1.79 -7.49
N TYR A 52 -4.43 2.70 -6.51
CA TYR A 52 -3.25 3.51 -6.20
C TYR A 52 -2.69 3.10 -4.84
N LEU A 53 -1.39 2.79 -4.81
CA LEU A 53 -0.64 2.49 -3.61
C LEU A 53 0.35 3.62 -3.35
N TYR A 54 0.11 4.40 -2.30
CA TYR A 54 1.02 5.44 -1.83
C TYR A 54 1.97 4.89 -0.79
N PHE A 55 3.23 5.33 -0.83
CA PHE A 55 4.26 4.98 0.13
C PHE A 55 5.32 6.09 0.22
N ALA A 56 6.06 6.14 1.32
CA ALA A 56 7.01 7.20 1.59
C ALA A 56 8.41 6.66 1.90
N ASP A 57 9.42 7.54 1.77
CA ASP A 57 10.69 7.32 2.45
C ASP A 57 10.47 7.29 3.96
N HIS A 58 11.25 6.46 4.66
CA HIS A 58 11.20 6.36 6.12
C HIS A 58 11.48 7.67 6.88
N ARG A 59 12.07 8.69 6.26
CA ARG A 59 12.31 10.03 6.83
C ARG A 59 11.24 11.05 6.44
N GLY A 60 10.27 10.66 5.60
CA GLY A 60 9.19 11.55 5.16
C GLY A 60 9.60 12.57 4.09
N GLU A 61 10.71 12.34 3.39
CA GLU A 61 11.24 13.29 2.39
C GLU A 61 10.39 13.32 1.10
N TYR A 62 9.69 12.23 0.79
CA TYR A 62 8.83 12.14 -0.40
C TYR A 62 7.68 11.16 -0.20
N ILE A 63 6.67 11.30 -1.06
CA ILE A 63 5.62 10.30 -1.29
C ILE A 63 5.73 9.84 -2.74
N ARG A 64 5.57 8.54 -2.97
CA ARG A 64 5.53 7.89 -4.29
C ARG A 64 4.24 7.09 -4.44
N MET A 65 3.90 6.78 -5.68
CA MET A 65 2.70 6.04 -6.05
C MET A 65 3.06 4.90 -7.00
N ALA A 66 2.56 3.71 -6.72
CA ALA A 66 2.45 2.60 -7.66
C ALA A 66 0.98 2.41 -8.07
N TYR A 67 0.75 1.82 -9.25
CA TYR A 67 -0.58 1.60 -9.80
C TYR A 67 -0.70 0.20 -10.44
N ALA A 68 -1.92 -0.35 -10.44
CA ALA A 68 -2.28 -1.62 -11.07
C ALA A 68 -3.76 -1.60 -11.49
#